data_AF-A0A4Q1UI88-F1
#
_entry.id   AF-A0A4Q1UI88-F1
#
_cell.length_a   1.000
_cell.length_b   1.000
_cell.length_c   1.000
_cell.angle_alpha   90.00
_cell.angle_beta   90.00
_cell.angle_gamma   90.00
#
_symmetry.space_group_name_H-M   'P 1'
#
loop_
_entity.id
_entity.type
_entity.pdbx_description
1 polymer ?
#
loop_
_entity_poly.entity_id
_entity_poly.type
_entity_poly.pdbx_seq_one_letter_code
_entity_poly.pdbx_strand_id
1 'polypeptide(L)'
;MTSDNDDELAVLTREIADKVTYVQSQTILIEVLKRDGHDVSDYERELAKERSRLATRIARQFRLLEIASTNEGPETAASTQG
;
A
#
# COMPACT_ATOMS: atom_id res chain seq x y z
N MET A 1 20.22 -1.54 7.50
CA MET A 1 18.84 -1.70 8.00
C MET A 1 17.92 -0.56 7.58
N THR A 2 18.31 0.71 7.71
CA THR A 2 17.52 1.84 7.16
C THR A 2 17.37 1.77 5.64
N SER A 3 18.48 1.56 4.90
CA SER A 3 18.46 1.41 3.43
C SER A 3 17.52 0.29 2.94
N ASP A 4 17.50 -0.88 3.59
CA ASP A 4 16.64 -2.00 3.16
C ASP A 4 15.14 -1.69 3.38
N ASN A 5 14.82 -0.97 4.45
CA ASN A 5 13.45 -0.54 4.75
C ASN A 5 13.00 0.55 3.77
N ASP A 6 13.88 1.47 3.38
CA ASP A 6 13.60 2.53 2.42
C ASP A 6 13.37 1.96 1.01
N ASP A 7 14.17 0.97 0.61
CA ASP A 7 14.00 0.25 -0.65
C ASP A 7 12.68 -0.54 -0.67
N GLU A 8 12.34 -1.26 0.42
CA GLU A 8 11.05 -1.95 0.56
C GLU A 8 9.88 -0.96 0.49
N LEU A 9 10.01 0.21 1.14
CA LEU A 9 9.01 1.26 1.16
C LEU A 9 8.77 1.85 -0.23
N ALA A 10 9.82 2.09 -1.02
CA ALA A 10 9.71 2.59 -2.39
C ALA A 10 8.97 1.58 -3.29
N VAL A 11 9.31 0.29 -3.18
CA VAL A 11 8.63 -0.79 -3.92
C VAL A 11 7.16 -0.87 -3.53
N LEU A 12 6.85 -0.91 -2.23
CA LEU A 12 5.47 -0.97 -1.74
C LEU A 12 4.66 0.24 -2.18
N THR A 13 5.23 1.43 -2.17
CA THR A 13 4.55 2.66 -2.62
C THR A 13 4.11 2.55 -4.08
N ARG A 14 5.01 2.08 -4.95
CA ARG A 14 4.69 1.86 -6.36
C ARG A 14 3.63 0.78 -6.54
N GLU A 15 3.79 -0.36 -5.88
CA GLU A 15 2.82 -1.46 -5.96
C GLU A 15 1.42 -1.05 -5.47
N ILE A 16 1.34 -0.24 -4.41
CA ILE A 16 0.08 0.30 -3.89
C ILE A 16 -0.56 1.22 -4.93
N ALA A 17 0.20 2.15 -5.53
CA ALA A 17 -0.32 3.08 -6.53
C ALA A 17 -0.87 2.36 -7.77
N ASP A 18 -0.13 1.40 -8.30
CA ASP A 18 -0.56 0.57 -9.44
C ASP A 18 -1.83 -0.21 -9.08
N LYS A 19 -1.89 -0.74 -7.86
CA LYS A 19 -3.01 -1.59 -7.44
C LYS A 19 -4.27 -0.81 -7.09
N VAL A 20 -4.15 0.42 -6.57
CA VAL A 20 -5.28 1.34 -6.39
C VAL A 20 -5.95 1.62 -7.73
N THR A 21 -5.15 1.94 -8.75
CA THR A 21 -5.65 2.21 -10.11
C THR A 21 -6.37 0.99 -10.69
N TYR A 22 -5.80 -0.20 -10.50
CA TYR A 22 -6.44 -1.45 -10.92
C TYR A 22 -7.79 -1.70 -10.21
N VAL A 23 -7.85 -1.56 -8.88
CA VAL A 23 -9.07 -1.75 -8.09
C VAL A 23 -10.16 -0.76 -8.51
N GLN A 24 -9.81 0.49 -8.78
CA GLN A 24 -10.74 1.50 -9.28
C GLN A 24 -11.29 1.11 -10.66
N SER A 25 -10.41 0.75 -11.59
CA SER A 25 -10.79 0.31 -12.93
C SER A 25 -11.72 -0.90 -12.92
N GLN A 26 -11.42 -1.90 -12.07
CA GLN A 26 -12.27 -3.08 -11.91
C GLN A 26 -13.63 -2.76 -11.28
N THR A 27 -13.68 -1.81 -10.35
CA THR A 27 -14.95 -1.36 -9.76
C THR A 27 -15.86 -0.78 -10.83
N ILE A 28 -15.33 0.09 -11.69
CA ILE A 28 -16.07 0.69 -12.81
C ILE A 28 -16.53 -0.39 -13.81
N LEU A 29 -15.65 -1.33 -14.17
CA LEU A 29 -15.99 -2.41 -15.09
C LEU A 29 -17.15 -3.27 -14.56
N ILE A 30 -17.12 -3.63 -13.27
CA ILE A 30 -18.18 -4.41 -12.64
C ILE A 30 -19.51 -3.65 -12.68
N GLU A 31 -19.50 -2.35 -12.40
CA GLU A 31 -20.72 -1.52 -12.45
C GLU A 31 -21.32 -1.48 -13.86
N VAL A 32 -20.49 -1.36 -14.90
CA VAL A 32 -20.94 -1.40 -16.30
C VAL A 32 -21.52 -2.77 -16.65
N LEU A 33 -20.80 -3.85 -16.36
CA LEU A 33 -21.26 -5.21 -16.66
C LEU A 33 -22.57 -5.56 -15.94
N LYS A 34 -22.70 -5.15 -14.68
CA LYS A 34 -23.91 -5.36 -13.88
C LYS A 34 -25.10 -4.62 -14.45
N ARG A 35 -24.91 -3.38 -14.94
CA ARG A 35 -25.95 -2.60 -15.62
C ARG A 35 -26.40 -3.27 -16.92
N ASP A 36 -25.49 -3.91 -17.63
CA ASP A 36 -25.75 -4.64 -18.87
C ASP A 36 -26.35 -6.03 -18.63
N GLY A 37 -26.54 -6.43 -17.36
CA GLY A 37 -27.17 -7.70 -16.98
C GLY A 37 -26.24 -8.91 -16.99
N HIS A 38 -24.93 -8.70 -17.04
CA HIS A 38 -23.95 -9.78 -16.91
C HIS A 38 -23.86 -10.28 -15.46
N ASP A 39 -23.59 -11.58 -15.28
CA ASP A 39 -23.19 -12.12 -13.99
C ASP A 39 -21.76 -11.65 -13.67
N VAL A 40 -21.64 -10.93 -12.56
CA VAL A 40 -20.39 -10.34 -12.09
C VAL A 40 -19.88 -10.98 -10.79
N SER A 41 -20.50 -12.06 -10.32
CA SER A 41 -20.21 -12.67 -9.00
C SER A 41 -18.73 -13.04 -8.84
N ASP A 42 -18.12 -13.56 -9.90
CA ASP A 42 -16.70 -13.90 -9.92
C ASP A 42 -15.81 -12.66 -9.87
N TYR A 43 -16.16 -11.61 -10.62
CA TYR A 43 -15.44 -10.34 -10.60
C TYR A 43 -15.53 -9.64 -9.24
N GLU A 44 -16.72 -9.64 -8.61
CA GLU A 44 -16.92 -9.07 -7.27
C GLU A 44 -16.07 -9.83 -6.23
N ARG A 45 -16.01 -11.17 -6.31
CA ARG A 45 -15.17 -11.99 -5.42
C ARG A 45 -13.69 -11.71 -5.60
N GLU A 46 -13.19 -11.65 -6.84
CA GLU A 46 -11.78 -11.34 -7.08
C GLU A 46 -11.45 -9.91 -6.67
N LEU A 47 -12.33 -8.94 -6.92
CA LEU A 47 -12.15 -7.56 -6.47
C LEU A 47 -12.05 -7.47 -4.94
N ALA A 48 -12.83 -8.24 -4.20
CA ALA A 48 -12.74 -8.31 -2.74
C ALA A 48 -11.36 -8.83 -2.27
N LYS A 49 -10.82 -9.87 -2.92
CA LYS A 49 -9.48 -10.38 -2.63
C LYS A 49 -8.41 -9.32 -2.90
N GLU A 50 -8.51 -8.62 -4.02
CA GLU A 50 -7.55 -7.59 -4.40
C GLU A 50 -7.58 -6.39 -3.44
N ARG A 51 -8.77 -5.98 -2.98
CA ARG A 51 -8.92 -4.96 -1.93
C ARG A 51 -8.28 -5.40 -0.61
N SER A 52 -8.45 -6.67 -0.21
CA SER A 52 -7.82 -7.22 0.99
C SER A 52 -6.29 -7.24 0.91
N ARG A 53 -5.75 -7.67 -0.24
CA ARG A 53 -4.29 -7.63 -0.51
C ARG A 53 -3.75 -6.21 -0.47
N LEU A 54 -4.46 -5.26 -1.08
CA LEU A 54 -4.09 -3.85 -1.07
C LEU A 54 -4.06 -3.29 0.37
N ALA A 55 -5.10 -3.55 1.17
CA ALA A 55 -5.13 -3.13 2.57
C ALA A 55 -3.95 -3.71 3.37
N THR A 56 -3.57 -4.96 3.11
CA THR A 56 -2.41 -5.60 3.75
C THR A 56 -1.10 -4.89 3.40
N ARG A 57 -0.91 -4.51 2.14
CA ARG A 57 0.28 -3.75 1.69
C ARG A 57 0.34 -2.35 2.30
N ILE A 58 -0.79 -1.64 2.34
CA ILE A 58 -0.89 -0.32 2.98
C ILE A 58 -0.55 -0.43 4.47
N ALA A 59 -1.09 -1.44 5.17
CA ALA A 59 -0.75 -1.68 6.58
C ALA A 59 0.73 -1.98 6.80
N ARG A 60 1.40 -2.66 5.85
CA ARG A 60 2.85 -2.90 5.90
C ARG A 60 3.63 -1.61 5.69
N GLN A 61 3.25 -0.78 4.71
CA GLN A 61 3.85 0.53 4.49
C GLN A 61 3.78 1.41 5.76
N PHE A 62 2.62 1.47 6.43
CA PHE A 62 2.50 2.21 7.69
C PHE A 62 3.45 1.71 8.77
N ARG A 63 3.61 0.39 8.92
CA ARG A 63 4.56 -0.17 9.90
C ARG A 63 6.01 0.19 9.59
N LEU A 64 6.42 0.18 8.32
CA LEU A 64 7.78 0.57 7.93
C LEU A 64 8.04 2.05 8.24
N LEU A 65 7.06 2.92 7.96
CA LEU A 65 7.13 4.35 8.31
C LEU A 65 7.22 4.57 9.82
N GLU A 66 6.47 3.80 10.62
CA GLU A 66 6.54 3.86 12.08
C GLU A 66 7.93 3.45 12.60
N ILE A 67 8.49 2.36 12.07
CA ILE A 67 9.84 1.90 12.41
C ILE A 67 10.89 2.96 12.06
N ALA A 68 10.82 3.53 10.84
CA ALA A 68 11.73 4.58 10.40
C ALA A 68 11.67 5.81 11.34
N SER A 69 10.47 6.27 11.68
CA SER A 69 10.27 7.41 12.59
C SER A 69 10.81 7.15 13.99
N THR A 70 10.76 5.91 14.50
CA THR A 70 11.30 5.58 15.83
C THR A 70 12.82 5.44 15.87
N ASN A 71 13.46 5.15 14.74
CA ASN A 71 14.92 5.04 14.64
C ASN A 71 15.63 6.39 14.42
N GLU A 72 14.90 7.48 14.17
CA GLU A 72 15.43 8.84 14.03
C GLU A 72 15.49 9.63 15.37
N GLY A 73 15.56 8.95 16.52
CA GLY A 73 15.83 9.56 17.84
C GLY A 73 17.28 10.08 17.99
N PRO A 74 17.56 11.07 18.86
CA PRO A 74 18.50 12.16 18.58
C PRO A 74 19.98 11.76 18.66
N GLU A 75 20.60 11.44 17.52
CA GLU A 75 22.07 11.38 17.38
C GLU A 75 22.70 12.77 17.11
N THR A 76 22.17 13.84 17.71
CA THR A 76 22.74 15.20 17.62
C THR A 76 22.63 15.96 18.94
N ALA A 77 23.10 15.38 20.06
CA ALA A 77 23.17 16.14 21.32
C ALA A 77 24.32 15.72 22.25
N ALA A 78 25.54 15.45 21.74
CA ALA A 78 26.74 15.42 22.61
C ALA A 78 28.05 15.41 21.80
N SER A 79 28.50 16.57 21.31
CA SER A 79 29.94 16.89 21.22
C SER A 79 30.12 18.36 20.85
N THR A 80 29.93 19.22 21.85
CA THR A 80 30.56 20.53 21.88
C THR A 80 31.02 20.77 23.31
N GLN A 81 32.13 20.16 23.69
CA GLN A 81 33.07 20.70 24.68
C GLN A 81 34.27 21.16 23.85
N GLY A 82 34.72 22.41 23.92
CA GLY A 82 34.89 23.22 25.13
C GLY A 82 36.37 23.16 25.47
#